data_AF-A0A2P5WDT9-F1
#
_entry.id   AF-A0A2P5WDT9-F1
#
_cell.length_a   1.000
_cell.length_b   1.000
_cell.length_c   1.000
_cell.angle_alpha   90.00
_cell.angle_beta   90.00
_cell.angle_gamma   90.00
#
_symmetry.space_group_name_H-M   'P 1'
#
loop_
_entity.id
_entity.type
_entity.pdbx_description
1 polymer ?
#
loop_
_entity_poly.entity_id
_entity_poly.type
_entity_poly.pdbx_seq_one_letter_code
_entity_poly.pdbx_strand_id
1 'polypeptide(L)'
;MSAFREVLEECELNDLGFSGQWFTWERGRLFSNNIKERLDKVVAIQSEGDGRPRVGEQQWQFRFNADWILQSGFEERLTKEKNFRECRTTKLNAKLMELSACEISDEVLEEITEIKLDLNFEANKEEIF
;
A
#
# COMPACT_ATOMS: atom_id res chain seq x y z
N MET A 1 -12.64 -14.31 -6.94
CA MET A 1 -13.09 -13.11 -7.70
C MET A 1 -14.57 -13.16 -8.11
N SER A 2 -15.29 -14.30 -8.05
CA SER A 2 -16.73 -14.37 -8.38
C SER A 2 -17.59 -13.55 -7.41
N ALA A 3 -17.42 -13.74 -6.09
CA ALA A 3 -18.18 -13.00 -5.08
C ALA A 3 -18.03 -11.47 -5.20
N PHE A 4 -16.84 -10.97 -5.55
CA PHE A 4 -16.64 -9.54 -5.79
C PHE A 4 -17.42 -9.06 -7.02
N ARG A 5 -17.46 -9.86 -8.09
CA ARG A 5 -18.25 -9.53 -9.29
C ARG A 5 -19.75 -9.56 -9.01
N GLU A 6 -20.22 -10.55 -8.27
CA GLU A 6 -21.62 -10.67 -7.85
C GLU A 6 -22.08 -9.42 -7.08
N VAL A 7 -21.27 -8.91 -6.15
CA VAL A 7 -21.57 -7.67 -5.41
C VAL A 7 -21.60 -6.45 -6.34
N LEU A 8 -20.70 -6.36 -7.33
CA LEU A 8 -20.74 -5.27 -8.30
C LEU A 8 -22.00 -5.32 -9.17
N GLU A 9 -22.43 -6.51 -9.57
CA GLU A 9 -23.66 -6.72 -10.33
C GLU A 9 -24.91 -6.39 -9.50
N GLU A 10 -24.97 -6.84 -8.25
CA GLU A 10 -26.08 -6.56 -7.31
C GLU A 10 -26.21 -5.06 -7.02
N CYS A 11 -25.08 -4.35 -6.92
CA CYS A 11 -25.04 -2.90 -6.67
C CYS A 11 -25.10 -2.05 -7.95
N GLU A 12 -25.21 -2.65 -9.14
CA GLU A 12 -25.17 -1.97 -10.45
C GLU A 12 -23.90 -1.11 -10.66
N LEU A 13 -22.80 -1.52 -10.03
CA LEU A 13 -21.52 -0.85 -10.08
C LEU A 13 -20.68 -1.37 -11.25
N ASN A 14 -20.19 -0.45 -12.07
CA ASN A 14 -19.37 -0.74 -13.22
C ASN A 14 -17.91 -0.40 -12.94
N ASP A 15 -17.00 -1.33 -13.21
CA ASP A 15 -15.55 -1.06 -13.21
C ASP A 15 -15.21 -0.07 -14.33
N LEU A 16 -14.66 1.08 -13.95
CA LEU A 16 -14.31 2.15 -14.88
C LEU A 16 -13.04 1.83 -15.68
N GLY A 17 -12.25 0.86 -15.23
CA GLY A 17 -10.95 0.55 -15.82
C GLY A 17 -9.84 1.48 -15.32
N PHE A 18 -8.64 1.33 -15.90
CA PHE A 18 -7.42 1.94 -15.39
C PHE A 18 -6.38 2.16 -16.52
N SER A 19 -5.53 3.20 -16.40
CA SER A 19 -4.40 3.49 -17.31
C SER A 19 -3.09 3.55 -16.54
N GLY A 20 -2.03 2.97 -17.11
CA GLY A 20 -0.68 3.02 -16.56
C GLY A 20 -0.23 1.69 -15.93
N GLN A 21 0.33 1.76 -14.73
CA GLN A 21 0.89 0.61 -14.01
C GLN A 21 -0.15 -0.47 -13.70
N TRP A 22 -0.01 -1.66 -14.31
CA TRP A 22 -1.06 -2.70 -14.30
C TRP A 22 -1.40 -3.31 -12.93
N PHE A 23 -0.62 -2.98 -11.89
CA PHE A 23 -0.76 -3.46 -10.52
C PHE A 23 -0.89 -2.27 -9.54
N THR A 24 -1.62 -2.49 -8.46
CA THR A 24 -1.82 -1.50 -7.38
C THR A 24 -1.32 -2.01 -6.02
N TRP A 25 -0.93 -3.28 -5.98
CA TRP A 25 -0.32 -3.95 -4.85
C TRP A 25 0.88 -4.77 -5.31
N GLU A 26 1.92 -4.80 -4.49
CA GLU A 26 3.14 -5.55 -4.73
C GLU A 26 3.61 -6.15 -3.41
N ARG A 27 4.12 -7.38 -3.46
CA ARG A 27 4.74 -8.06 -2.33
C ARG A 27 6.03 -8.72 -2.76
N GLY A 28 7.08 -8.50 -1.99
CA GLY A 28 8.41 -9.06 -2.23
C GLY A 28 9.29 -8.12 -3.06
N ARG A 29 10.60 -8.17 -2.79
CA ARG A 29 11.62 -7.28 -3.35
C ARG A 29 12.45 -7.90 -4.47
N LEU A 30 12.58 -9.23 -4.49
CA LEU A 30 13.43 -9.94 -5.45
C LEU A 30 12.58 -10.42 -6.60
N PHE A 31 13.14 -10.42 -7.82
CA PHE A 31 12.44 -10.96 -8.99
C PHE A 31 11.92 -12.39 -8.76
N SER A 32 12.60 -13.18 -7.92
CA SER A 32 12.21 -14.55 -7.59
C SER A 32 11.00 -14.67 -6.65
N ASN A 33 10.65 -13.64 -5.89
CA ASN A 33 9.54 -13.68 -4.92
C ASN A 33 8.56 -12.50 -5.06
N ASN A 34 8.69 -11.70 -6.12
CA ASN A 34 7.87 -10.54 -6.37
C ASN A 34 6.52 -10.97 -6.97
N ILE A 35 5.45 -10.67 -6.23
CA ILE A 35 4.06 -10.86 -6.63
C ILE A 35 3.44 -9.48 -6.80
N LYS A 36 2.90 -9.21 -7.98
CA LYS A 36 2.22 -7.94 -8.31
C LYS A 36 0.77 -8.23 -8.65
N GLU A 37 -0.14 -7.57 -7.95
CA GLU A 37 -1.58 -7.73 -8.12
C GLU A 37 -2.29 -6.38 -8.24
N ARG A 38 -3.46 -6.39 -8.85
CA ARG A 38 -4.34 -5.21 -8.93
C ARG A 38 -5.52 -5.43 -8.00
N LEU A 39 -5.41 -4.87 -6.81
CA LEU A 39 -6.41 -4.99 -5.74
C LEU A 39 -7.37 -3.81 -5.74
N ASP A 40 -6.92 -2.63 -6.17
CA ASP A 40 -7.72 -1.41 -6.20
C ASP A 40 -8.44 -1.27 -7.54
N LYS A 41 -9.75 -1.00 -7.47
CA LYS A 41 -10.63 -0.80 -8.62
C LYS A 41 -11.48 0.43 -8.39
N VAL A 42 -11.64 1.24 -9.43
CA VAL A 42 -12.56 2.37 -9.41
C VAL A 42 -13.86 1.91 -10.06
N VAL A 43 -14.95 2.00 -9.30
CA VAL A 43 -16.27 1.58 -9.75
C VAL A 43 -17.26 2.74 -9.63
N ALA A 44 -18.24 2.81 -10.51
CA ALA A 44 -19.30 3.80 -10.44
C ALA A 44 -20.64 3.25 -10.95
N ILE A 45 -21.72 3.83 -10.46
CA ILE A 45 -23.06 3.59 -11.00
C ILE A 45 -23.11 4.11 -12.43
N GLN A 46 -23.63 3.31 -13.36
CA GLN A 46 -23.88 3.76 -14.72
C GLN A 46 -25.10 4.66 -14.73
N SER A 47 -24.91 5.97 -14.90
CA SER A 47 -26.03 6.90 -15.07
C SER A 47 -26.01 7.46 -16.49
N GLU A 48 -27.16 7.56 -17.14
CA GLU A 48 -27.27 7.98 -18.56
C GLU A 48 -26.74 9.40 -18.86
N GLY A 49 -26.31 10.16 -17.84
CA GLY A 49 -25.69 11.48 -17.97
C GLY A 49 -24.20 11.55 -17.62
N ASP A 50 -23.54 10.43 -17.30
CA ASP A 50 -22.14 10.38 -16.83
C ASP A 50 -21.08 10.58 -17.93
N GLY A 51 -21.48 10.91 -19.17
CA GLY A 51 -20.56 11.23 -20.25
C GLY A 51 -19.73 10.03 -20.73
N ARG A 52 -20.25 8.80 -20.59
CA ARG A 52 -19.62 7.61 -21.18
C ARG A 52 -19.43 7.80 -22.69
N PRO A 53 -18.20 7.62 -23.21
CA PRO A 53 -17.99 7.50 -24.64
C PRO A 53 -18.71 6.25 -25.14
N ARG A 54 -19.39 6.36 -26.28
CA ARG A 54 -20.00 5.21 -26.94
C ARG A 54 -18.90 4.22 -27.31
N VAL A 55 -19.23 2.92 -27.29
CA VAL A 55 -18.34 1.80 -27.64
C VAL A 55 -17.46 2.16 -28.84
N GLY A 56 -16.16 2.39 -28.60
CA GLY A 56 -15.19 2.82 -29.61
C GLY A 56 -14.35 4.04 -29.21
N GLU A 57 -14.80 4.86 -28.26
CA GLU A 57 -14.03 6.00 -27.73
C GLU A 57 -13.51 5.70 -26.30
N GLN A 58 -12.30 6.18 -26.02
CA GLN A 58 -11.44 5.78 -24.90
C GLN A 58 -12.20 5.61 -23.58
N GLN A 59 -12.24 4.37 -23.07
CA GLN A 59 -12.66 4.07 -21.70
C GLN A 59 -11.94 5.02 -20.74
N TRP A 60 -12.67 5.67 -19.82
CA TRP A 60 -12.08 6.54 -18.80
C TRP A 60 -11.15 5.73 -17.91
N GLN A 61 -9.89 5.68 -18.31
CA GLN A 61 -8.90 4.89 -17.61
C GLN A 61 -8.33 5.72 -16.46
N PHE A 62 -8.83 5.49 -15.25
CA PHE A 62 -8.34 6.16 -14.05
C PHE A 62 -6.82 6.04 -13.94
N ARG A 63 -6.15 7.13 -13.58
CA ARG A 63 -4.73 7.16 -13.26
C ARG A 63 -4.59 7.62 -11.82
N PHE A 64 -3.84 6.89 -11.00
CA PHE A 64 -3.50 7.36 -9.66
C PHE A 64 -2.75 8.69 -9.79
N ASN A 65 -3.25 9.72 -9.11
CA ASN A 65 -2.62 11.03 -9.11
C ASN A 65 -1.25 10.94 -8.41
N ALA A 66 -0.20 11.27 -9.16
CA ALA A 66 1.18 11.31 -8.68
C ALA A 66 1.75 12.74 -8.71
N ASP A 67 0.89 13.76 -8.85
CA ASP A 67 1.31 15.16 -8.98
C ASP A 67 2.02 15.66 -7.72
N TRP A 68 1.80 14.99 -6.59
CA TRP A 68 2.51 15.24 -5.33
C TRP A 68 4.03 14.99 -5.44
N ILE A 69 4.51 14.18 -6.39
CA ILE A 69 5.93 13.99 -6.69
C ILE A 69 6.55 15.26 -7.32
N LEU A 70 5.73 16.06 -8.00
CA LEU A 70 6.16 17.30 -8.66
C LEU A 70 6.13 18.51 -7.71
N GLN A 71 5.66 18.35 -6.48
CA GLN A 71 5.62 19.43 -5.50
C GLN A 71 7.04 19.82 -5.05
N SER A 72 7.28 21.11 -4.90
CA SER A 72 8.54 21.59 -4.32
C SER A 72 8.71 21.07 -2.89
N GLY A 73 9.93 20.66 -2.54
CA GLY A 73 10.24 20.08 -1.22
C GLY A 73 9.83 18.61 -1.04
N PHE A 74 9.29 17.96 -2.07
CA PHE A 74 9.00 16.51 -2.05
C PHE A 74 10.22 15.68 -1.65
N GLU A 75 11.37 15.92 -2.28
CA GLU A 75 12.63 15.22 -1.99
C GLU A 75 13.10 15.43 -0.54
N GLU A 76 12.93 16.64 -0.01
CA GLU A 76 13.28 16.95 1.38
C GLU A 76 12.37 16.19 2.35
N ARG A 77 11.06 16.14 2.06
CA ARG A 77 10.07 15.40 2.84
C ARG A 77 10.35 13.90 2.81
N LEU A 78 10.68 13.34 1.64
CA LEU A 78 11.09 11.95 1.49
C LEU A 78 12.33 11.64 2.32
N THR A 79 13.36 12.48 2.23
CA THR A 79 14.61 12.30 2.97
C THR A 79 14.37 12.36 4.48
N LYS A 80 13.55 13.31 4.96
CA LYS A 80 13.17 13.42 6.37
C LYS A 80 12.42 12.19 6.86
N GLU A 81 11.43 11.74 6.09
CA GLU A 81 10.65 10.54 6.40
C GLU A 81 11.55 9.30 6.46
N LYS A 82 12.44 9.13 5.47
CA LYS A 82 13.42 8.04 5.44
C LYS A 82 14.32 8.05 6.70
N ASN A 83 14.89 9.19 7.03
CA ASN A 83 15.76 9.34 8.20
C ASN A 83 14.99 9.06 9.51
N PHE A 84 13.74 9.50 9.59
CA PHE A 84 12.89 9.24 10.75
C PHE A 84 12.63 7.75 10.93
N ARG A 85 12.33 7.02 9.85
CA ARG A 85 12.13 5.56 9.88
C ARG A 85 13.40 4.83 10.29
N GLU A 86 14.54 5.17 9.70
CA GLU A 86 15.82 4.56 10.05
C GLU A 86 16.16 4.79 11.54
N CYS A 87 15.94 6.02 12.04
CA CYS A 87 16.10 6.34 13.46
C CYS A 87 15.13 5.56 14.36
N ARG A 88 13.88 5.35 13.92
CA ARG A 88 12.90 4.56 14.67
C ARG A 88 13.29 3.08 14.71
N THR A 89 13.65 2.50 13.57
CA THR A 89 14.08 1.10 13.43
C THR A 89 15.31 0.81 14.28
N THR A 90 16.30 1.70 14.26
CA THR A 90 17.50 1.57 15.12
C THR A 90 17.16 1.63 16.61
N LYS A 91 16.27 2.53 17.04
CA LYS A 91 15.81 2.61 18.44
C LYS A 91 15.04 1.36 18.88
N LEU A 92 14.11 0.88 18.05
CA LEU A 92 13.33 -0.33 18.34
C LEU A 92 14.22 -1.58 18.41
N ASN A 93 15.19 -1.71 17.52
CA ASN A 93 16.16 -2.81 17.57
C ASN A 93 17.05 -2.75 18.82
N ALA A 94 17.48 -1.56 19.24
CA ALA A 94 18.24 -1.41 20.49
C ALA A 94 17.39 -1.83 21.71
N LYS A 95 16.14 -1.36 21.78
CA LYS A 95 15.19 -1.75 22.84
C LYS A 95 14.91 -3.25 22.85
N LEU A 96 14.81 -3.86 21.66
CA LEU A 96 14.66 -5.31 21.53
C LEU A 96 15.88 -6.07 22.06
N MET A 97 17.10 -5.58 21.84
CA MET A 97 18.30 -6.16 22.43
C MET A 97 18.29 -6.07 23.96
N GLU A 98 17.88 -4.93 24.53
CA GLU A 98 17.76 -4.76 25.97
C GLU A 98 16.74 -5.74 26.57
N LEU A 99 15.52 -5.81 26.00
CA LEU A 99 14.47 -6.73 26.46
C LEU A 99 14.86 -8.20 26.30
N SER A 100 15.67 -8.53 25.29
CA SER A 100 16.17 -9.91 25.11
C SER A 100 17.13 -10.35 26.22
N ALA A 101 17.74 -9.39 26.94
CA ALA A 101 18.61 -9.63 28.08
C ALA A 101 17.88 -9.57 29.44
N CYS A 102 16.63 -9.10 29.46
CA CYS A 102 15.78 -9.09 30.65
C CYS A 102 15.30 -10.52 31.01
N GLU A 103 14.88 -10.70 32.26
CA GLU A 103 14.21 -11.93 32.67
C GLU A 103 12.88 -12.10 31.91
N ILE A 104 12.58 -13.34 31.55
CA ILE A 104 11.36 -13.66 30.79
C ILE A 104 10.16 -13.47 31.71
N SER A 105 9.33 -12.48 31.39
CA SER A 105 8.01 -12.25 31.99
C SER A 105 6.97 -12.01 30.90
N ASP A 106 5.69 -12.13 31.23
CA ASP A 106 4.61 -11.85 30.28
C ASP A 106 4.64 -10.40 29.79
N GLU A 107 5.00 -9.45 30.66
CA GLU A 107 5.15 -8.03 30.33
C GLU A 107 6.29 -7.79 29.32
N VAL A 108 7.45 -8.43 29.53
CA VAL A 108 8.58 -8.37 28.59
C VAL A 108 8.22 -9.01 27.25
N LEU A 109 7.46 -10.12 27.28
CA LEU A 109 7.03 -10.80 26.06
C LEU A 109 6.03 -9.94 25.25
N GLU A 110 5.06 -9.32 25.92
CA GLU A 110 4.10 -8.40 25.29
C GLU A 110 4.85 -7.26 24.58
N GLU A 111 5.79 -6.61 25.27
CA GLU A 111 6.56 -5.51 24.71
C GLU A 111 7.44 -5.94 23.52
N ILE A 112 8.05 -7.13 23.59
CA ILE A 112 8.78 -7.71 22.45
C ILE A 112 7.84 -7.95 21.26
N THR A 113 6.62 -8.43 21.50
CA THR A 113 5.66 -8.68 20.42
C THR A 113 5.21 -7.39 19.74
N GLU A 114 4.92 -6.34 20.50
CA GLU A 114 4.59 -5.02 19.95
C GLU A 114 5.72 -4.46 19.10
N ILE A 115 6.95 -4.47 19.61
CA ILE A 115 8.13 -3.98 18.88
C ILE A 115 8.34 -4.78 17.59
N LYS A 116 8.17 -6.10 17.61
CA LYS A 116 8.30 -6.94 16.41
C LYS A 116 7.19 -6.68 15.40
N LEU A 117 5.96 -6.40 15.84
CA LEU A 117 4.87 -6.01 14.96
C LEU A 117 5.19 -4.68 14.28
N ASP A 118 5.62 -3.67 15.04
CA ASP A 118 6.01 -2.35 14.51
C ASP A 118 7.12 -2.46 13.45
N LEU A 119 8.18 -3.22 13.76
CA LEU A 119 9.28 -3.47 12.82
C LEU A 119 8.81 -4.20 11.54
N ASN A 120 7.89 -5.16 11.66
CA ASN A 120 7.33 -5.86 10.50
C ASN A 120 6.48 -4.93 9.61
N PHE A 121 5.69 -4.03 10.21
CA PHE A 121 4.92 -3.04 9.46
C PHE A 121 5.82 -2.00 8.77
N GLU A 122 6.98 -1.68 9.34
CA GLU A 122 7.98 -0.81 8.72
C GLU A 122 8.69 -1.50 7.55
N ALA A 123 9.12 -2.75 7.75
CA ALA A 123 9.79 -3.54 6.72
C ALA A 123 8.92 -3.62 5.46
N ASN A 124 7.62 -3.92 5.60
CA ASN A 124 6.67 -3.94 4.49
C ASN A 124 6.60 -2.62 3.70
N LYS A 125 6.95 -1.47 4.29
CA LYS A 125 6.96 -0.16 3.63
C LYS A 125 8.29 0.18 2.96
N GLU A 126 9.41 -0.27 3.54
CA GLU A 126 10.73 -0.11 2.92
C GLU A 126 10.93 -1.12 1.77
N GLU A 127 10.09 -2.16 1.66
CA GLU A 127 10.12 -3.15 0.58
C GLU A 127 9.61 -2.67 -0.78
N ILE A 128 9.23 -1.41 -0.87
CA ILE A 128 8.55 -0.81 -2.03
C ILE A 128 9.55 -0.17 -3.03
N PHE A 129 10.86 -0.19 -2.75
CA PHE A 129 11.91 0.36 -3.63
C PHE A 129 13.09 -0.59 -3.83
#